data_AF-A0A7K3GY87-F1
#
_entry.id   AF-A0A7K3GY87-F1
#
_cell.length_a   1.000
_cell.length_b   1.000
_cell.length_c   1.000
_cell.angle_alpha   90.00
_cell.angle_beta   90.00
_cell.angle_gamma   90.00
#
_symmetry.space_group_name_H-M   'P 1'
#
loop_
_entity.id
_entity.type
_entity.pdbx_description
1 polymer ?
#
loop_
_entity_poly.entity_id
_entity_poly.type
_entity_poly.pdbx_seq_one_letter_code
_entity_poly.pdbx_strand_id
1 'polypeptide(L)'
;RLGPLRPVVEALLHRDPRERPTADELAVALRSVAEGEAAGGTVPSEAVTVPVSPVPAFSARAGDTLTAPPLTLGGTAGRTAGTTSAPLPARTGGAGRWLAGTLAGAAALVAVVSGGLLLAGVAPFQDDDPGADRGAAEVPVPAPTSRASPVGAPQVTSYEGVVSADGGWQPVVDAVVRAGDTVTVRSRQGEWTVDRARMPMTGPAGYAPDSDRDLDFADDCKVVPDAPFGTLVTRLSDTDDAPVLAIGEAKTFRAGGDGVVQLRINDGEGCVDDNAGEVAVVVEVSHEP
;
A
#
# COMPACT_ATOMS: atom_id res chain seq x y z
N ARG A 1 -8.93 -5.23 -15.19
CA ARG A 1 -8.15 -3.96 -15.17
C ARG A 1 -9.15 -2.81 -15.22
N LEU A 2 -9.25 -1.99 -14.15
CA LEU A 2 -10.27 -0.93 -14.02
C LEU A 2 -10.02 0.30 -14.92
N GLY A 3 -8.84 0.42 -15.53
CA GLY A 3 -8.55 1.48 -16.51
C GLY A 3 -8.78 2.88 -15.93
N PRO A 4 -9.35 3.82 -16.71
CA PRO A 4 -9.67 5.17 -16.26
C PRO A 4 -10.65 5.24 -15.07
N LEU A 5 -11.36 4.15 -14.76
CA LEU A 5 -12.34 4.10 -13.66
C LEU A 5 -11.72 3.77 -12.31
N ARG A 6 -10.43 3.40 -12.25
CA ARG A 6 -9.76 3.04 -10.99
C ARG A 6 -9.94 4.09 -9.88
N PRO A 7 -9.74 5.41 -10.10
CA PRO A 7 -9.87 6.40 -9.03
C PRO A 7 -11.29 6.52 -8.49
N VAL A 8 -12.30 6.32 -9.34
CA VAL A 8 -13.72 6.37 -8.95
C VAL A 8 -14.07 5.17 -8.08
N VAL A 9 -13.59 3.99 -8.45
CA VAL A 9 -13.81 2.76 -7.66
C VAL A 9 -13.11 2.85 -6.31
N GLU A 10 -11.87 3.35 -6.28
CA GLU A 10 -11.13 3.55 -5.02
C GLU A 10 -11.84 4.57 -4.10
N ALA A 11 -12.36 5.67 -4.64
CA ALA A 11 -13.14 6.64 -3.88
C ALA A 11 -14.43 6.05 -3.27
N LEU A 12 -15.11 5.15 -4.01
CA LEU A 12 -16.30 4.46 -3.51
C LEU A 12 -15.98 3.45 -2.40
N LEU A 13 -14.82 2.79 -2.48
CA LEU A 13 -14.39 1.82 -1.47
C LEU A 13 -14.01 2.48 -0.14
N HIS A 14 -13.50 3.72 -0.17
CA HIS A 14 -13.17 4.48 1.03
C HIS A 14 -14.38 5.11 1.72
N ARG A 15 -15.58 5.05 1.12
CA ARG A 15 -16.80 5.58 1.73
C ARG A 15 -17.47 4.56 2.67
N ASP A 16 -18.11 5.05 3.74
CA ASP A 16 -18.90 4.23 4.65
C ASP A 16 -19.93 3.39 3.84
N PRO A 17 -20.08 2.08 4.11
CA PRO A 17 -20.99 1.22 3.37
C PRO A 17 -22.43 1.72 3.27
N ARG A 18 -22.91 2.49 4.27
CA ARG A 18 -24.27 3.05 4.28
C ARG A 18 -24.45 4.28 3.40
N GLU A 19 -23.35 4.90 2.98
CA GLU A 19 -23.34 6.08 2.12
C GLU A 19 -22.94 5.76 0.67
N ARG A 20 -22.63 4.50 0.38
CA ARG A 20 -22.31 4.08 -0.99
C ARG A 20 -23.57 4.14 -1.85
N PRO A 21 -23.50 4.72 -3.05
CA PRO A 21 -24.59 4.65 -4.01
C PRO A 21 -24.98 3.20 -4.25
N THR A 22 -26.29 2.95 -4.35
CA THR A 22 -26.81 1.65 -4.76
C THR A 22 -26.38 1.35 -6.20
N ALA A 23 -26.40 0.06 -6.56
CA ALA A 23 -26.06 -0.37 -7.91
C ALA A 23 -26.95 0.29 -8.99
N ASP A 24 -28.23 0.52 -8.67
CA ASP A 24 -29.19 1.16 -9.56
C ASP A 24 -28.87 2.65 -9.76
N GLU A 25 -28.51 3.38 -8.69
CA GLU A 25 -28.10 4.79 -8.78
C GLU A 25 -26.83 4.95 -9.61
N LEU A 26 -25.86 4.05 -9.43
CA LEU A 26 -24.63 4.06 -10.22
C LEU A 26 -24.91 3.75 -11.70
N ALA A 27 -25.80 2.81 -11.98
CA ALA A 27 -26.19 2.46 -13.35
C ALA A 27 -26.89 3.63 -14.07
N VAL A 28 -27.74 4.38 -13.35
CA VAL A 28 -28.38 5.61 -13.88
C VAL A 28 -27.35 6.69 -14.17
N ALA A 29 -26.43 6.95 -13.23
CA ALA A 29 -25.39 7.95 -13.40
C ALA A 29 -24.41 7.61 -14.54
N LEU A 30 -24.06 6.33 -14.72
CA LEU A 30 -23.21 5.91 -15.84
C LEU A 30 -23.92 6.01 -17.19
N ARG A 31 -25.25 5.77 -17.22
CA ARG A 31 -26.05 5.88 -18.43
C ARG A 31 -26.17 7.34 -18.90
N SER A 32 -26.39 8.30 -18.00
CA SER A 32 -26.45 9.72 -18.36
C SER A 32 -25.13 10.25 -18.93
N VAL A 33 -23.99 9.81 -18.36
CA VAL A 33 -22.66 10.12 -18.89
C VAL A 33 -22.46 9.53 -20.29
N ALA A 34 -22.90 8.29 -20.52
CA ALA A 34 -22.80 7.64 -21.83
C ALA A 34 -23.68 8.30 -22.91
N GLU A 35 -24.82 8.86 -22.50
CA GLU A 35 -25.75 9.60 -23.38
C GLU A 35 -25.30 11.06 -23.62
N GLY A 36 -24.21 11.50 -22.99
CA GLY A 36 -23.64 12.83 -23.17
C GLY A 36 -24.48 13.95 -22.51
N GLU A 37 -25.35 13.62 -21.56
CA GLU A 37 -26.05 14.62 -20.77
C GLU A 37 -25.05 15.30 -19.83
N ALA A 38 -24.70 16.54 -20.14
CA ALA A 38 -23.94 17.39 -19.23
C ALA A 38 -24.75 17.58 -17.95
N ALA A 39 -24.16 17.22 -16.81
CA ALA A 39 -24.75 17.36 -15.49
C ALA A 39 -25.11 18.83 -15.19
N GLY A 40 -26.35 19.22 -15.52
CA GLY A 40 -26.95 20.51 -15.19
C GLY A 40 -27.84 20.45 -13.94
N GLY A 41 -27.70 19.42 -13.11
CA GLY A 41 -28.43 19.29 -11.86
C GLY A 41 -27.63 19.86 -10.69
N THR A 42 -28.20 20.84 -9.98
CA THR A 42 -27.69 21.37 -8.71
C THR A 42 -27.47 20.25 -7.69
N VAL A 43 -26.21 19.85 -7.52
CA VAL A 43 -25.70 19.11 -6.37
C VAL A 43 -25.13 20.12 -5.35
N PRO A 44 -25.34 19.93 -4.03
CA PRO A 44 -24.76 20.80 -3.02
C PRO A 44 -23.23 20.73 -3.09
N SER A 45 -22.60 21.92 -3.09
CA SER A 45 -21.15 22.13 -3.22
C SER A 45 -20.32 21.31 -2.24
N GLU A 46 -19.55 20.36 -2.78
CA GLU A 46 -18.11 20.22 -2.52
C GLU A 46 -17.56 19.24 -3.56
N ALA A 47 -17.10 19.75 -4.71
CA ALA A 47 -16.42 18.92 -5.69
C ALA A 47 -15.31 19.70 -6.41
N VAL A 48 -14.10 19.22 -6.18
CA VAL A 48 -12.87 19.47 -6.92
C VAL A 48 -13.10 19.24 -8.41
N THR A 49 -12.75 20.23 -9.23
CA THR A 49 -12.83 20.14 -10.70
C THR A 49 -11.59 19.45 -11.25
N VAL A 50 -11.76 18.30 -11.92
CA VAL A 50 -10.67 17.64 -12.68
C VAL A 50 -10.87 17.93 -14.18
N PRO A 51 -9.91 18.53 -14.88
CA PRO A 51 -10.02 18.78 -16.31
C PRO A 51 -9.78 17.48 -17.11
N VAL A 52 -10.78 17.06 -17.90
CA VAL A 52 -10.64 15.99 -18.88
C VAL A 52 -10.30 16.61 -20.24
N SER A 53 -9.15 16.23 -20.82
CA SER A 53 -8.74 16.67 -22.16
C SER A 53 -9.37 15.78 -23.25
N PRO A 54 -9.82 16.35 -24.39
CA PRO A 54 -10.43 15.57 -25.47
C PRO A 54 -9.38 14.83 -26.33
N VAL A 55 -9.71 13.60 -26.71
CA VAL A 55 -8.91 12.73 -27.60
C VAL A 55 -9.17 13.09 -29.07
N PRO A 56 -8.14 13.23 -29.93
CA PRO A 56 -8.35 13.48 -31.36
C PRO A 56 -8.69 12.19 -32.13
N ALA A 57 -9.64 12.31 -33.06
CA ALA A 57 -10.04 11.26 -33.99
C ALA A 57 -8.98 11.04 -35.08
N PHE A 58 -8.54 9.79 -35.27
CA PHE A 58 -7.69 9.40 -36.39
C PHE A 58 -8.53 9.02 -37.61
N SER A 59 -8.34 9.75 -38.71
CA SER A 59 -8.80 9.37 -40.05
C SER A 59 -7.91 8.26 -40.62
N ALA A 60 -8.50 7.11 -40.95
CA ALA A 60 -7.84 6.04 -41.69
C ALA A 60 -7.83 6.36 -43.19
N ARG A 61 -6.63 6.42 -43.79
CA ARG A 61 -6.42 6.60 -45.23
C ARG A 61 -6.29 5.25 -45.91
N ALA A 62 -6.93 5.14 -47.07
CA ALA A 62 -6.95 3.98 -47.93
C ALA A 62 -5.58 3.66 -48.57
N GLY A 63 -5.35 2.37 -48.81
CA GLY A 63 -4.32 1.86 -49.71
C GLY A 63 -3.24 1.08 -48.98
N ASP A 64 -3.38 -0.25 -48.93
CA ASP A 64 -2.38 -1.11 -49.55
C ASP A 64 -2.95 -2.53 -49.77
N THR A 65 -2.95 -2.89 -51.04
CA THR A 65 -3.27 -4.21 -51.60
C THR A 65 -1.98 -5.02 -51.67
N LEU A 66 -2.11 -6.36 -51.82
CA LEU A 66 -1.13 -7.37 -52.33
C LEU A 66 -0.62 -8.32 -51.24
N THR A 67 -0.54 -9.66 -51.38
CA THR A 67 -0.99 -10.66 -52.36
C THR A 67 -0.90 -12.03 -51.67
N ALA A 68 -1.83 -12.95 -51.92
CA ALA A 68 -1.74 -14.36 -51.50
C ALA A 68 -1.12 -15.25 -52.60
N PRO A 69 -0.44 -16.36 -52.25
CA PRO A 69 -0.25 -17.50 -53.15
C PRO A 69 -0.99 -18.78 -52.65
N PRO A 70 -1.10 -19.81 -53.51
CA PRO A 70 -2.38 -20.47 -53.76
C PRO A 70 -2.64 -21.79 -53.02
N LEU A 71 -3.92 -22.15 -53.04
CA LEU A 71 -4.50 -23.47 -52.74
C LEU A 71 -3.94 -24.55 -53.68
N THR A 72 -3.49 -25.67 -53.10
CA THR A 72 -3.31 -26.94 -53.82
C THR A 72 -4.29 -27.99 -53.29
N LEU A 73 -5.05 -28.55 -54.22
CA LEU A 73 -6.06 -29.58 -54.05
C LEU A 73 -5.52 -30.89 -54.64
N GLY A 74 -5.68 -32.00 -53.91
CA GLY A 74 -5.37 -33.37 -54.36
C GLY A 74 -4.70 -34.16 -53.22
N GLY A 75 -5.03 -35.40 -52.89
CA GLY A 75 -5.97 -36.37 -53.43
C GLY A 75 -5.68 -37.70 -52.71
N THR A 76 -6.72 -38.28 -52.11
CA THR A 76 -7.01 -39.71 -51.86
C THR A 76 -5.93 -40.76 -51.53
N ALA A 77 -6.21 -41.44 -50.39
CA ALA A 77 -6.07 -42.87 -50.10
C ALA A 77 -4.72 -43.47 -49.67
N GLY A 78 -4.71 -44.03 -48.45
CA GLY A 78 -3.66 -44.93 -47.95
C GLY A 78 -3.92 -45.34 -46.50
N ARG A 79 -4.65 -46.46 -46.32
CA ARG A 79 -5.02 -47.06 -45.04
C ARG A 79 -3.94 -48.07 -44.63
N THR A 80 -3.29 -47.89 -43.48
CA THR A 80 -2.60 -48.97 -42.75
C THR A 80 -2.51 -48.63 -41.27
N ALA A 81 -2.95 -49.58 -40.44
CA ALA A 81 -2.83 -49.58 -38.99
C ALA A 81 -1.38 -49.82 -38.57
N GLY A 82 -0.93 -49.15 -37.51
CA GLY A 82 0.38 -49.34 -36.91
C GLY A 82 0.52 -48.53 -35.63
N THR A 83 0.54 -49.24 -34.52
CA THR A 83 0.75 -48.80 -33.14
C THR A 83 2.01 -47.93 -33.00
N THR A 84 1.92 -46.75 -32.37
CA THR A 84 3.10 -46.05 -31.84
C THR A 84 2.72 -45.17 -30.64
N SER A 85 3.51 -45.31 -29.59
CA SER A 85 3.49 -44.63 -28.30
C SER A 85 3.45 -43.10 -28.40
N ALA A 86 2.67 -42.47 -27.53
CA ALA A 86 2.60 -41.02 -27.38
C ALA A 86 3.86 -40.48 -26.66
N PRO A 87 4.55 -39.47 -27.22
CA PRO A 87 5.53 -38.67 -26.50
C PRO A 87 4.86 -37.44 -25.85
N LEU A 88 5.38 -37.06 -24.69
CA LEU A 88 5.04 -35.83 -23.96
C LEU A 88 5.33 -34.57 -24.79
N PRO A 89 4.48 -33.52 -24.74
CA PRO A 89 4.83 -32.23 -25.31
C PRO A 89 5.77 -31.46 -24.38
N ALA A 90 7.03 -31.32 -24.82
CA ALA A 90 7.92 -30.27 -24.36
C ALA A 90 7.36 -28.90 -24.77
N ARG A 91 7.27 -27.95 -23.82
CA ARG A 91 6.91 -26.56 -24.10
C ARG A 91 8.13 -25.68 -23.94
N THR A 92 8.66 -25.28 -25.10
CA THR A 92 9.72 -24.32 -25.32
C THR A 92 9.27 -22.88 -25.06
N GLY A 93 10.05 -22.17 -24.26
CA GLY A 93 10.61 -20.82 -24.52
C GLY A 93 9.70 -19.68 -25.02
N GLY A 94 9.70 -18.58 -24.26
CA GLY A 94 9.18 -17.29 -24.72
C GLY A 94 9.68 -16.13 -23.88
N ALA A 95 10.98 -15.83 -23.95
CA ALA A 95 11.56 -14.60 -23.42
C ALA A 95 11.14 -13.41 -24.30
N GLY A 96 10.40 -12.46 -23.73
CA GLY A 96 9.96 -11.24 -24.40
C GLY A 96 10.62 -9.99 -23.81
N ARG A 97 11.73 -9.57 -24.43
CA ARG A 97 12.35 -8.25 -24.27
C ARG A 97 11.47 -7.17 -24.91
N TRP A 98 11.18 -6.08 -24.19
CA TRP A 98 10.82 -4.77 -24.77
C TRP A 98 11.35 -3.69 -23.80
N LEU A 99 12.56 -3.17 -24.04
CA LEU A 99 12.88 -1.95 -24.81
C LEU A 99 12.34 -0.65 -24.19
N ALA A 100 13.33 0.15 -23.79
CA ALA A 100 13.28 1.49 -23.26
C ALA A 100 12.57 2.50 -24.17
N GLY A 101 11.94 3.49 -23.52
CA GLY A 101 11.52 4.75 -24.11
C GLY A 101 11.77 5.88 -23.12
N THR A 102 12.69 6.78 -23.47
CA THR A 102 13.03 8.04 -22.78
C THR A 102 12.10 9.18 -23.22
N LEU A 103 11.75 10.11 -22.32
CA LEU A 103 12.02 11.57 -22.41
C LEU A 103 10.98 12.46 -21.68
N ALA A 104 11.54 13.52 -21.06
CA ALA A 104 11.00 14.85 -20.79
C ALA A 104 9.76 14.95 -19.86
N GLY A 105 9.75 15.71 -18.76
CA GLY A 105 10.41 16.99 -18.48
C GLY A 105 9.31 18.06 -18.37
N ALA A 106 8.99 18.50 -17.15
CA ALA A 106 8.29 19.76 -16.91
C ALA A 106 8.61 20.27 -15.50
N ALA A 107 9.08 21.51 -15.46
CA ALA A 107 9.54 22.23 -14.30
C ALA A 107 8.39 22.94 -13.56
N ALA A 108 8.57 23.05 -12.24
CA ALA A 108 8.19 24.12 -11.30
C ALA A 108 6.82 24.79 -11.39
N LEU A 109 6.12 24.81 -10.24
CA LEU A 109 5.63 26.07 -9.66
C LEU A 109 5.56 25.95 -8.12
N VAL A 110 6.35 26.80 -7.48
CA VAL A 110 6.32 27.08 -6.04
C VAL A 110 5.15 28.02 -5.76
N ALA A 111 4.30 27.68 -4.80
CA ALA A 111 3.40 28.62 -4.15
C ALA A 111 3.48 28.41 -2.63
N VAL A 112 4.29 29.27 -2.00
CA VAL A 112 4.31 29.49 -0.55
C VAL A 112 2.98 30.17 -0.17
N VAL A 113 2.19 29.53 0.69
CA VAL A 113 1.15 30.21 1.45
C VAL A 113 1.45 29.99 2.93
N SER A 114 2.17 30.95 3.48
CA SER A 114 2.25 31.25 4.90
C SER A 114 0.88 31.73 5.40
N GLY A 115 0.34 31.04 6.41
CA GLY A 115 -0.90 31.44 7.08
C GLY A 115 -0.98 30.83 8.46
N GLY A 116 -0.30 31.44 9.43
CA GLY A 116 -0.49 31.13 10.84
C GLY A 116 -1.80 31.72 11.34
N LEU A 117 -2.55 30.94 12.13
CA LEU A 117 -3.49 31.47 13.10
C LEU A 117 -3.54 30.53 14.31
N LEU A 118 -2.90 30.95 15.39
CA LEU A 118 -3.03 30.37 16.71
C LEU A 118 -4.42 30.74 17.24
N LEU A 119 -5.28 29.74 17.45
CA LEU A 119 -6.48 29.86 18.26
C LEU A 119 -6.25 29.05 19.55
N ALA A 120 -5.94 29.79 20.62
CA ALA A 120 -5.97 29.29 21.97
C ALA A 120 -7.42 28.97 22.35
N GLY A 121 -7.76 27.68 22.42
CA GLY A 121 -9.03 27.18 22.93
C GLY A 121 -8.92 26.91 24.44
N VAL A 122 -9.60 27.74 25.22
CA VAL A 122 -9.77 27.62 26.67
C VAL A 122 -10.81 26.52 26.93
N ALA A 123 -10.48 25.52 27.75
CA ALA A 123 -11.44 24.51 28.20
C ALA A 123 -12.35 25.10 29.30
N PRO A 124 -13.68 24.90 29.25
CA PRO A 124 -14.58 25.30 30.31
C PRO A 124 -14.96 24.09 31.16
N PHE A 125 -14.47 24.04 32.40
CA PHE A 125 -15.15 23.30 33.47
C PHE A 125 -14.99 24.11 34.77
N GLN A 126 -16.06 24.84 35.10
CA GLN A 126 -16.38 25.19 36.48
C GLN A 126 -17.33 24.13 37.01
N ASP A 127 -17.12 23.70 38.25
CA ASP A 127 -18.17 23.66 39.28
C ASP A 127 -17.53 23.47 40.68
N ASP A 128 -17.52 24.59 41.39
CA ASP A 128 -17.75 24.90 42.82
C ASP A 128 -17.64 23.83 43.94
N ASP A 129 -16.61 24.06 44.80
CA ASP A 129 -16.71 24.49 46.23
C ASP A 129 -17.08 23.46 47.35
N PRO A 130 -17.06 23.82 48.66
CA PRO A 130 -15.92 23.91 49.59
C PRO A 130 -16.00 22.91 50.76
N GLY A 131 -14.87 22.66 51.45
CA GLY A 131 -14.89 21.88 52.69
C GLY A 131 -13.58 21.78 53.45
N ALA A 132 -13.31 22.79 54.27
CA ALA A 132 -12.73 22.72 55.61
C ALA A 132 -11.55 21.75 55.93
N ASP A 133 -10.47 22.40 56.38
CA ASP A 133 -9.78 22.13 57.65
C ASP A 133 -8.41 21.43 57.62
N ARG A 134 -7.53 22.01 58.45
CA ARG A 134 -6.26 21.52 59.01
C ARG A 134 -4.98 21.75 58.21
N GLY A 135 -4.22 22.72 58.73
CA GLY A 135 -2.87 23.02 58.32
C GLY A 135 -1.87 21.88 58.54
N ALA A 136 -0.94 21.80 57.61
CA ALA A 136 0.38 21.23 57.80
C ALA A 136 1.36 22.16 57.08
N ALA A 137 2.48 22.46 57.73
CA ALA A 137 3.52 23.32 57.21
C ALA A 137 4.00 22.85 55.84
N GLU A 138 3.88 23.73 54.86
CA GLU A 138 4.32 23.54 53.48
C GLU A 138 5.85 23.55 53.43
N VAL A 139 6.44 22.37 53.28
CA VAL A 139 7.84 22.23 52.89
C VAL A 139 7.93 22.68 51.42
N PRO A 140 8.82 23.63 51.05
CA PRO A 140 8.91 24.08 49.66
C PRO A 140 9.28 22.90 48.76
N VAL A 141 8.35 22.48 47.92
CA VAL A 141 8.61 21.51 46.84
C VAL A 141 9.48 22.23 45.82
N PRO A 142 10.72 21.76 45.54
CA PRO A 142 11.54 22.41 44.53
C PRO A 142 10.84 22.32 43.17
N ALA A 143 10.71 23.47 42.51
CA ALA A 143 10.10 23.59 41.19
C ALA A 143 10.72 22.59 40.20
N PRO A 144 9.93 21.99 39.29
CA PRO A 144 10.44 21.09 38.26
C PRO A 144 11.45 21.86 37.41
N THR A 145 12.72 21.47 37.52
CA THR A 145 13.79 21.98 36.68
C THR A 145 13.58 21.37 35.29
N SER A 146 12.98 22.14 34.39
CA SER A 146 12.92 21.81 32.97
C SER A 146 14.36 21.73 32.46
N ARG A 147 14.86 20.50 32.31
CA ARG A 147 16.21 20.23 31.84
C ARG A 147 16.18 20.46 30.33
N ALA A 148 16.79 21.56 29.88
CA ALA A 148 17.00 21.79 28.46
C ALA A 148 17.75 20.59 27.85
N SER A 149 17.17 19.98 26.82
CA SER A 149 17.84 18.92 26.07
C SER A 149 19.19 19.42 25.57
N PRO A 150 20.29 18.64 25.73
CA PRO A 150 21.59 19.06 25.25
C PRO A 150 21.54 19.29 23.74
N VAL A 151 22.01 20.47 23.32
CA VAL A 151 22.17 20.82 21.91
C VAL A 151 23.07 19.77 21.25
N GLY A 152 22.54 19.04 20.28
CA GLY A 152 23.26 17.98 19.55
C GLY A 152 22.86 16.53 19.88
N ALA A 153 21.87 16.29 20.75
CA ALA A 153 21.28 14.96 20.88
C ALA A 153 20.43 14.62 19.64
N PRO A 154 20.48 13.38 19.12
CA PRO A 154 19.59 12.94 18.05
C PRO A 154 18.13 13.17 18.44
N GLN A 155 17.35 13.75 17.53
CA GLN A 155 15.90 13.87 17.74
C GLN A 155 15.26 12.53 17.40
N VAL A 156 14.61 11.92 18.39
CA VAL A 156 13.87 10.67 18.22
C VAL A 156 12.38 10.99 18.16
N THR A 157 11.74 10.61 17.07
CA THR A 157 10.29 10.69 16.89
C THR A 157 9.71 9.28 16.92
N SER A 158 8.57 9.10 17.58
CA SER A 158 7.88 7.82 17.69
C SER A 158 6.53 7.88 16.97
N TYR A 159 6.23 6.84 16.21
CA TYR A 159 5.01 6.68 15.43
C TYR A 159 4.39 5.34 15.77
N GLU A 160 3.06 5.29 15.85
CA GLU A 160 2.33 4.05 16.10
C GLU A 160 1.52 3.68 14.86
N GLY A 161 1.31 2.39 14.64
CA GLY A 161 0.52 1.90 13.52
C GLY A 161 -0.06 0.53 13.78
N VAL A 162 -1.02 0.16 12.95
CA VAL A 162 -1.58 -1.20 12.88
C VAL A 162 -1.37 -1.70 11.46
N VAL A 163 -0.86 -2.92 11.32
CA VAL A 163 -0.59 -3.55 10.03
C VAL A 163 -1.54 -4.72 9.87
N SER A 164 -2.45 -4.63 8.90
CA SER A 164 -3.40 -5.69 8.57
C SER A 164 -2.76 -6.76 7.68
N ALA A 165 -3.13 -8.03 7.90
CA ALA A 165 -2.54 -9.17 7.20
C ALA A 165 -3.04 -9.34 5.75
N ASP A 166 -4.24 -8.83 5.45
CA ASP A 166 -4.88 -8.86 4.13
C ASP A 166 -4.54 -7.62 3.28
N GLY A 167 -3.69 -6.73 3.80
CA GLY A 167 -3.21 -5.55 3.12
C GLY A 167 -1.86 -5.78 2.44
N GLY A 168 -1.63 -5.06 1.33
CA GLY A 168 -0.31 -4.91 0.74
C GLY A 168 0.62 -4.03 1.59
N TRP A 169 1.49 -3.26 0.94
CA TRP A 169 2.36 -2.30 1.62
C TRP A 169 1.57 -1.16 2.27
N GLN A 170 1.65 -1.07 3.61
CA GLN A 170 0.92 -0.11 4.42
C GLN A 170 1.88 0.96 4.96
N PRO A 171 1.69 2.25 4.68
CA PRO A 171 2.53 3.31 5.22
C PRO A 171 2.25 3.52 6.71
N VAL A 172 3.31 3.69 7.50
CA VAL A 172 3.19 4.23 8.86
C VAL A 172 3.11 5.75 8.72
N VAL A 173 1.96 6.32 9.11
CA VAL A 173 1.66 7.74 8.92
C VAL A 173 2.74 8.60 9.59
N ASP A 174 3.22 9.60 8.84
CA ASP A 174 4.25 10.57 9.24
C ASP A 174 5.64 10.01 9.57
N ALA A 175 5.85 8.69 9.50
CA ALA A 175 7.15 8.03 9.69
C ALA A 175 8.07 8.22 8.47
N VAL A 176 8.40 9.48 8.18
CA VAL A 176 9.31 9.91 7.12
C VAL A 176 10.74 9.78 7.61
N VAL A 177 11.60 9.19 6.79
CA VAL A 177 13.02 9.00 7.08
C VAL A 177 13.88 9.65 5.99
N ARG A 178 15.12 9.97 6.35
CA ARG A 178 16.17 10.42 5.44
C ARG A 178 17.30 9.41 5.41
N ALA A 179 18.06 9.40 4.32
CA ALA A 179 19.29 8.62 4.25
C ALA A 179 20.20 8.94 5.46
N GLY A 180 20.63 7.89 6.17
CA GLY A 180 21.45 7.99 7.39
C GLY A 180 20.67 7.83 8.69
N ASP A 181 19.36 8.15 8.71
CA ASP A 181 18.51 8.03 9.90
C ASP A 181 18.54 6.61 10.48
N THR A 182 18.48 6.51 11.81
CA THR A 182 18.33 5.21 12.48
C THR A 182 16.86 4.95 12.74
N VAL A 183 16.35 3.85 12.21
CA VAL A 183 14.96 3.44 12.32
C VAL A 183 14.88 2.18 13.17
N THR A 184 14.01 2.19 14.17
CA THR A 184 13.67 1.02 14.98
C THR A 184 12.20 0.71 14.84
N VAL A 185 11.88 -0.48 14.34
CA VAL A 185 10.52 -1.00 14.27
C VAL A 185 10.37 -2.06 15.35
N ARG A 186 9.29 -2.00 16.14
CA ARG A 186 8.95 -3.00 17.16
C ARG A 186 7.48 -3.36 17.09
N SER A 187 7.17 -4.64 17.17
CA SER A 187 5.82 -5.11 17.47
C SER A 187 5.45 -4.78 18.92
N ARG A 188 4.15 -4.58 19.16
CA ARG A 188 3.59 -4.42 20.50
C ARG A 188 2.74 -5.62 20.87
N GLN A 189 1.74 -5.89 20.06
CA GLN A 189 0.74 -6.92 20.26
C GLN A 189 0.06 -7.24 18.93
N GLY A 190 -0.68 -8.34 18.93
CA GLY A 190 -1.41 -8.80 17.75
C GLY A 190 -0.78 -10.04 17.16
N GLU A 191 -1.60 -10.75 16.42
CA GLU A 191 -1.25 -11.97 15.71
C GLU A 191 -2.01 -11.94 14.39
N TRP A 192 -1.49 -12.65 13.41
CA TRP A 192 -2.11 -12.79 12.10
C TRP A 192 -1.84 -14.18 11.53
N THR A 193 -2.45 -14.48 10.39
CA THR A 193 -2.24 -15.73 9.65
C THR A 193 -2.21 -15.44 8.15
N VAL A 194 -1.41 -16.22 7.42
CA VAL A 194 -1.36 -16.17 5.95
C VAL A 194 -2.40 -17.08 5.28
N ASP A 195 -3.18 -17.82 6.06
CA ASP A 195 -4.35 -18.56 5.58
C ASP A 195 -5.27 -18.82 6.77
N ARG A 196 -6.35 -18.06 6.86
CA ARG A 196 -7.32 -18.15 7.97
C ARG A 196 -8.07 -19.47 8.05
N ALA A 197 -8.08 -20.26 6.98
CA ALA A 197 -8.78 -21.53 6.93
C ALA A 197 -7.89 -22.71 7.36
N ARG A 198 -6.58 -22.62 7.13
CA ARG A 198 -5.66 -23.76 7.30
C ARG A 198 -4.53 -23.51 8.30
N MET A 199 -4.06 -22.27 8.42
CA MET A 199 -2.88 -21.96 9.23
C MET A 199 -3.27 -21.37 10.59
N PRO A 200 -2.54 -21.71 11.66
CA PRO A 200 -2.74 -21.08 12.96
C PRO A 200 -2.41 -19.58 12.87
N MET A 201 -2.83 -18.83 13.88
CA MET A 201 -2.32 -17.47 14.10
C MET A 201 -0.84 -17.55 14.49
N THR A 202 -0.06 -16.55 14.09
CA THR A 202 1.35 -16.38 14.42
C THR A 202 1.63 -14.93 14.77
N GLY A 203 2.66 -14.72 15.59
CA GLY A 203 3.22 -13.41 15.86
C GLY A 203 4.04 -12.86 14.68
N PRO A 204 4.54 -11.62 14.81
CA PRO A 204 5.28 -10.94 13.74
C PRO A 204 6.66 -11.54 13.47
N ALA A 205 7.18 -12.43 14.31
CA ALA A 205 8.32 -13.30 13.98
C ALA A 205 8.04 -14.29 12.82
N GLY A 206 6.76 -14.50 12.46
CA GLY A 206 6.34 -15.50 11.49
C GLY A 206 6.26 -16.91 12.07
N TYR A 207 5.89 -17.88 11.23
CA TYR A 207 5.66 -19.26 11.65
C TYR A 207 6.92 -19.96 12.17
N ALA A 208 6.71 -20.89 13.10
CA ALA A 208 7.75 -21.84 13.48
C ALA A 208 8.15 -22.72 12.29
N PRO A 209 9.40 -23.24 12.22
CA PRO A 209 9.91 -23.94 11.04
C PRO A 209 9.07 -25.11 10.54
N ASP A 210 8.38 -25.83 11.42
CA ASP A 210 7.53 -26.95 10.99
C ASP A 210 6.24 -26.48 10.34
N SER A 211 5.62 -25.41 10.86
CA SER A 211 4.43 -24.80 10.25
C SER A 211 4.77 -24.01 9.00
N ASP A 212 5.94 -23.35 8.94
CA ASP A 212 6.39 -22.67 7.71
C ASP A 212 6.57 -23.67 6.56
N ARG A 213 7.07 -24.88 6.86
CA ARG A 213 7.29 -25.94 5.88
C ARG A 213 5.99 -26.50 5.28
N ASP A 214 4.87 -26.38 5.99
CA ASP A 214 3.55 -26.73 5.43
C ASP A 214 3.16 -25.82 4.25
N LEU A 215 3.83 -24.66 4.11
CA LEU A 215 3.61 -23.66 3.07
C LEU A 215 4.69 -23.66 1.97
N ASP A 216 5.61 -24.64 1.94
CA ASP A 216 6.66 -24.75 0.91
C ASP A 216 6.09 -24.74 -0.53
N PHE A 217 4.85 -25.19 -0.71
CA PHE A 217 4.15 -25.17 -2.01
C PHE A 217 3.84 -23.77 -2.53
N ALA A 218 3.91 -22.75 -1.67
CA ALA A 218 3.61 -21.35 -1.95
C ALA A 218 4.83 -20.45 -1.79
N ASP A 219 6.06 -20.99 -1.71
CA ASP A 219 7.28 -20.21 -1.44
C ASP A 219 7.49 -18.99 -2.35
N ASP A 220 6.94 -18.99 -3.58
CA ASP A 220 6.96 -17.85 -4.49
C ASP A 220 6.08 -16.67 -4.05
N CYS A 221 5.20 -16.87 -3.08
CA CYS A 221 4.47 -15.81 -2.38
C CYS A 221 5.35 -15.06 -1.36
N LYS A 222 6.51 -15.57 -0.92
CA LYS A 222 7.33 -14.83 0.07
C LYS A 222 7.90 -13.54 -0.55
N VAL A 223 7.73 -12.42 0.15
CA VAL A 223 8.37 -11.14 -0.22
C VAL A 223 9.85 -11.16 0.15
N VAL A 224 10.17 -11.72 1.32
CA VAL A 224 11.54 -12.00 1.78
C VAL A 224 11.72 -13.52 1.84
N PRO A 225 12.37 -14.13 0.82
CA PRO A 225 12.43 -15.59 0.69
C PRO A 225 13.05 -16.31 1.90
N ASP A 226 14.05 -15.70 2.53
CA ASP A 226 14.79 -16.29 3.65
C ASP A 226 14.08 -16.14 5.01
N ALA A 227 12.94 -15.44 5.06
CA ALA A 227 12.14 -15.27 6.27
C ALA A 227 10.89 -16.17 6.23
N PRO A 228 10.41 -16.67 7.38
CA PRO A 228 9.15 -17.41 7.44
C PRO A 228 7.97 -16.59 6.88
N PHE A 229 6.95 -17.29 6.37
CA PHE A 229 5.63 -16.72 6.18
C PHE A 229 5.11 -16.08 7.46
N GLY A 230 4.35 -15.00 7.31
CA GLY A 230 3.82 -14.27 8.46
C GLY A 230 4.84 -13.36 9.16
N THR A 231 6.11 -13.31 8.72
CA THR A 231 7.08 -12.38 9.30
C THR A 231 6.68 -10.92 8.99
N LEU A 232 6.74 -10.02 9.96
CA LEU A 232 6.61 -8.57 9.70
C LEU A 232 7.82 -8.12 8.88
N VAL A 233 7.59 -7.46 7.74
CA VAL A 233 8.63 -6.94 6.86
C VAL A 233 8.43 -5.45 6.62
N THR A 234 9.51 -4.74 6.27
CA THR A 234 9.48 -3.31 5.97
C THR A 234 10.21 -2.97 4.68
N ARG A 235 9.84 -1.84 4.09
CA ARG A 235 10.61 -1.12 3.06
C ARG A 235 10.43 0.38 3.24
N LEU A 236 11.22 1.17 2.51
CA LEU A 236 10.98 2.60 2.33
C LEU A 236 10.22 2.84 1.03
N SER A 237 9.31 3.82 1.01
CA SER A 237 8.45 4.11 -0.15
C SER A 237 9.10 4.98 -1.24
N ASP A 238 10.43 5.09 -1.29
CA ASP A 238 11.11 5.99 -2.24
C ASP A 238 11.12 5.45 -3.67
N THR A 239 11.27 4.14 -3.82
CA THR A 239 11.39 3.46 -5.10
C THR A 239 10.72 2.10 -5.07
N ASP A 240 10.27 1.61 -6.24
CA ASP A 240 9.70 0.27 -6.36
C ASP A 240 10.73 -0.83 -6.05
N ASP A 241 12.02 -0.53 -6.22
CA ASP A 241 13.15 -1.42 -5.96
C ASP A 241 13.75 -1.26 -4.55
N ALA A 242 13.06 -0.56 -3.65
CA ALA A 242 13.54 -0.34 -2.29
C ALA A 242 13.81 -1.69 -1.59
N PRO A 243 15.00 -1.87 -0.96
CA PRO A 243 15.32 -3.10 -0.25
C PRO A 243 14.27 -3.44 0.81
N VAL A 244 13.80 -4.68 0.79
CA VAL A 244 12.87 -5.19 1.80
C VAL A 244 13.67 -5.87 2.92
N LEU A 245 13.30 -5.59 4.16
CA LEU A 245 13.94 -6.16 5.35
C LEU A 245 12.91 -6.94 6.16
N ALA A 246 13.26 -8.17 6.56
CA ALA A 246 12.56 -8.87 7.63
C ALA A 246 12.81 -8.16 8.98
N ILE A 247 11.73 -7.85 9.69
CA ILE A 247 11.73 -7.19 11.00
C ILE A 247 11.53 -8.19 12.13
N GLY A 248 10.56 -9.10 11.99
CA GLY A 248 10.18 -9.99 13.08
C GLY A 248 9.52 -9.20 14.23
N GLU A 249 9.87 -9.56 15.46
CA GLU A 249 9.40 -8.83 16.66
C GLU A 249 9.97 -7.41 16.77
N ALA A 250 11.24 -7.23 16.42
CA ALA A 250 11.89 -5.93 16.52
C ALA A 250 13.17 -5.90 15.70
N LYS A 251 13.44 -4.77 15.05
CA LYS A 251 14.70 -4.53 14.35
C LYS A 251 15.05 -3.06 14.30
N THR A 252 16.34 -2.78 14.41
CA THR A 252 16.92 -1.47 14.15
C THR A 252 17.77 -1.53 12.90
N PHE A 253 17.63 -0.55 12.02
CA PHE A 253 18.41 -0.42 10.79
C PHE A 253 18.71 1.05 10.48
N ARG A 254 19.63 1.28 9.55
CA ARG A 254 19.89 2.62 9.00
C ARG A 254 19.18 2.77 7.67
N ALA A 255 18.48 3.88 7.49
CA ALA A 255 17.84 4.22 6.22
C ALA A 255 18.92 4.46 5.16
N GLY A 256 18.87 3.69 4.07
CA GLY A 256 19.79 3.84 2.93
C GLY A 256 19.38 4.94 1.94
N GLY A 257 18.15 5.43 2.09
CA GLY A 257 17.53 6.44 1.24
C GLY A 257 16.47 7.20 2.03
N ASP A 258 15.83 8.15 1.38
CA ASP A 258 14.71 8.89 1.94
C ASP A 258 13.42 8.05 1.82
N GLY A 259 12.30 8.49 2.40
CA GLY A 259 10.98 7.91 2.12
C GLY A 259 10.11 7.72 3.36
N VAL A 260 8.97 7.05 3.19
CA VAL A 260 8.08 6.69 4.30
C VAL A 260 8.28 5.21 4.63
N VAL A 261 8.34 4.89 5.93
CA VAL A 261 8.36 3.50 6.39
C VAL A 261 7.05 2.82 6.01
N GLN A 262 7.13 1.74 5.24
CA GLN A 262 6.01 0.87 4.90
C GLN A 262 6.20 -0.51 5.52
N LEU A 263 5.10 -1.13 5.94
CA LEU A 263 5.08 -2.43 6.59
C LEU A 263 4.06 -3.35 5.92
N ARG A 264 4.28 -4.66 6.01
CA ARG A 264 3.32 -5.70 5.62
C ARG A 264 3.69 -7.03 6.29
N ILE A 265 2.80 -8.00 6.15
CA ILE A 265 3.08 -9.41 6.39
C ILE A 265 3.95 -10.00 5.25
N ASN A 266 4.85 -10.94 5.58
CA ASN A 266 5.66 -11.68 4.60
C ASN A 266 4.80 -12.72 3.88
N ASP A 267 3.93 -12.22 3.03
CA ASP A 267 3.10 -12.96 2.10
C ASP A 267 2.70 -11.97 0.99
N GLY A 268 2.96 -12.35 -0.25
CA GLY A 268 3.21 -11.45 -1.37
C GLY A 268 1.97 -10.93 -2.06
N GLU A 269 2.17 -10.04 -3.04
CA GLU A 269 1.08 -9.53 -3.87
C GLU A 269 0.33 -10.68 -4.55
N GLY A 270 -0.99 -10.69 -4.42
CA GLY A 270 -1.85 -11.74 -4.96
C GLY A 270 -1.97 -13.01 -4.10
N CYS A 271 -1.29 -13.07 -2.96
CA CYS A 271 -1.42 -14.18 -2.00
C CYS A 271 -2.16 -13.78 -0.71
N VAL A 272 -2.40 -12.48 -0.47
CA VAL A 272 -2.94 -11.97 0.81
C VAL A 272 -4.46 -12.12 1.04
N ASP A 273 -5.22 -12.60 0.05
CA ASP A 273 -6.70 -12.56 0.09
C ASP A 273 -7.33 -13.49 1.15
N ASP A 274 -6.61 -14.54 1.57
CA ASP A 274 -7.00 -15.48 2.62
C ASP A 274 -6.30 -15.23 3.96
N ASN A 275 -5.53 -14.14 4.07
CA ASN A 275 -4.91 -13.72 5.32
C ASN A 275 -5.95 -13.16 6.29
N ALA A 276 -5.59 -13.14 7.58
CA ALA A 276 -6.42 -12.51 8.61
C ALA A 276 -5.61 -12.05 9.81
N GLY A 277 -6.15 -11.09 10.56
CA GLY A 277 -5.53 -10.54 11.76
C GLY A 277 -4.67 -9.31 11.47
N GLU A 278 -4.03 -8.81 12.53
CA GLU A 278 -3.29 -7.56 12.50
C GLU A 278 -2.24 -7.52 13.60
N VAL A 279 -1.20 -6.71 13.39
CA VAL A 279 -0.13 -6.46 14.37
C VAL A 279 -0.01 -4.95 14.60
N ALA A 280 -0.09 -4.56 15.88
CA ALA A 280 0.22 -3.21 16.31
C ALA A 280 1.73 -3.02 16.44
N VAL A 281 2.24 -1.90 15.94
CA VAL A 281 3.67 -1.61 15.83
C VAL A 281 4.00 -0.21 16.35
N VAL A 282 5.26 -0.03 16.73
CA VAL A 282 5.87 1.28 16.97
C VAL A 282 7.11 1.42 16.10
N VAL A 283 7.22 2.58 15.45
CA VAL A 283 8.37 2.99 14.65
C VAL A 283 9.03 4.18 15.35
N GLU A 284 10.29 4.04 15.74
CA GLU A 284 11.12 5.11 16.28
C GLU A 284 12.12 5.53 15.19
N VAL A 285 12.14 6.82 14.84
CA VAL A 285 13.09 7.41 13.89
C VAL A 285 13.98 8.37 14.66
N SER A 286 15.28 8.08 14.68
CA SER A 286 16.32 8.96 15.21
C SER A 286 16.99 9.67 14.05
N HIS A 287 16.73 10.96 13.89
CA HIS A 287 17.32 11.75 12.82
C HIS A 287 18.79 12.06 13.12
N GLU A 288 19.65 11.89 12.12
CA GLU A 288 21.02 12.39 12.22
C GLU A 288 21.01 13.93 12.22
N PRO A 289 21.77 14.58 13.11
CA PRO A 289 21.83 16.03 13.22
C PRO A 289 22.53 16.73 12.04
#